data_AF-C1GJ75-F1
#
_entry.id   AF-C1GJ75-F1
#
_cell.length_a   1.000
_cell.length_b   1.000
_cell.length_c   1.000
_cell.angle_alpha   90.00
_cell.angle_beta   90.00
_cell.angle_gamma   90.00
#
_symmetry.space_group_name_H-M   'P 1'
#
loop_
_entity.id
_entity.type
_entity.pdbx_description
1 polymer ?
#
loop_
_entity_poly.entity_id
_entity_poly.type
_entity_poly.pdbx_seq_one_letter_code
_entity_poly.pdbx_strand_id
1 'polypeptide(L)'
;MPLFPMNTGSYMPSNNHNKRAENQPQQTSQLHPPPSVQIKNRRKRYLDTHPDYFSSALELADPLLYDRLIRRFQTATEREEEGRAKGYSGVLEADLMRSEAKMEALAHPDPNATITYARGPNGEILAEDQDEIPENKEEGAERWRWEMELRFLRGADHEFDYSVVDENEEYDDWNEAQERYFDEEEPEFILEKDEEGDRKEELKGETGIQDF
;
A
#
# COMPACT_ATOMS: atom_id res chain seq x y z
N MET A 1 -31.98 -9.92 53.09
CA MET A 1 -31.53 -8.98 54.15
C MET A 1 -31.22 -9.80 55.40
N PRO A 2 -30.37 -9.37 56.35
CA PRO A 2 -29.22 -8.43 56.35
C PRO A 2 -27.95 -9.16 56.92
N LEU A 3 -26.71 -8.64 56.97
CA LEU A 3 -26.16 -7.63 57.89
C LEU A 3 -24.71 -7.26 57.44
N PHE A 4 -24.44 -5.97 57.25
CA PHE A 4 -23.19 -5.32 57.69
C PHE A 4 -23.43 -4.84 59.15
N PRO A 5 -22.44 -4.65 60.07
CA PRO A 5 -21.36 -3.66 59.90
C PRO A 5 -20.04 -3.90 60.70
N MET A 6 -18.99 -3.12 60.42
CA MET A 6 -18.48 -2.10 61.35
C MET A 6 -17.19 -1.45 60.82
N ASN A 7 -17.30 -0.15 60.57
CA ASN A 7 -16.23 0.81 60.42
C ASN A 7 -15.62 1.08 61.81
N THR A 8 -14.30 0.98 61.95
CA THR A 8 -13.55 1.63 63.03
C THR A 8 -12.51 2.52 62.39
N GLY A 9 -12.85 3.79 62.21
CA GLY A 9 -11.91 4.81 61.78
C GLY A 9 -10.92 5.15 62.89
N SER A 10 -9.68 5.49 62.51
CA SER A 10 -8.92 6.56 63.15
C SER A 10 -7.58 6.85 62.47
N TYR A 11 -7.32 8.14 62.28
CA TYR A 11 -6.04 8.83 62.10
C TYR A 11 -5.29 8.75 60.75
N MET A 12 -5.52 9.79 59.94
CA MET A 12 -4.47 10.44 59.15
C MET A 12 -3.48 11.16 60.10
N PRO A 13 -2.22 11.31 59.67
CA PRO A 13 -1.63 12.64 59.69
C PRO A 13 -1.21 13.07 58.28
N SER A 14 -1.71 14.23 57.91
CA SER A 14 -1.30 15.05 56.77
C SER A 14 0.20 15.34 56.86
N ASN A 15 0.95 15.05 55.80
CA ASN A 15 2.27 15.65 55.61
C ASN A 15 2.41 16.16 54.18
N ASN A 16 2.11 17.45 54.08
CA ASN A 16 2.12 18.26 52.88
C ASN A 16 3.58 18.62 52.54
N HIS A 17 4.19 17.91 51.60
CA HIS A 17 5.45 18.34 50.98
C HIS A 17 5.29 18.47 49.47
N ASN A 18 4.86 19.67 49.12
CA ASN A 18 4.94 20.32 47.84
C ASN A 18 6.34 20.15 47.22
N LYS A 19 6.47 19.32 46.18
CA LYS A 19 7.63 19.30 45.27
C LYS A 19 7.14 19.31 43.83
N ARG A 20 6.98 20.55 43.35
CA ARG A 20 7.37 21.04 42.02
C ARG A 20 7.35 19.97 40.92
N ALA A 21 6.25 19.94 40.18
CA ALA A 21 6.19 19.28 38.88
C ALA A 21 7.29 19.88 37.99
N GLU A 22 8.34 19.09 37.75
CA GLU A 22 9.26 19.35 36.66
C GLU A 22 8.55 18.96 35.37
N ASN A 23 8.36 19.95 34.48
CA ASN A 23 8.02 19.76 33.08
C ASN A 23 8.96 18.71 32.49
N GLN A 24 8.48 17.48 32.30
CA GLN A 24 9.06 16.61 31.30
C GLN A 24 8.48 17.06 29.95
N PRO A 25 9.32 17.35 28.94
CA PRO A 25 8.82 17.55 27.60
C PRO A 25 8.08 16.28 27.19
N GLN A 26 6.84 16.41 26.75
CA GLN A 26 6.12 15.34 26.08
C GLN A 26 7.02 14.85 24.94
N GLN A 27 7.64 13.68 25.12
CA GLN A 27 8.28 12.99 24.04
C GLN A 27 7.18 12.76 23.01
N THR A 28 7.27 13.45 21.87
CA THR A 28 6.47 13.16 20.71
C THR A 28 6.67 11.67 20.45
N SER A 29 5.64 10.88 20.73
CA SER A 29 5.62 9.46 20.39
C SER A 29 5.77 9.41 18.88
N GLN A 30 6.98 9.13 18.41
CA GLN A 30 7.28 8.81 17.02
C GLN A 30 6.38 7.63 16.67
N LEU A 31 5.29 7.90 15.95
CA LEU A 31 4.36 6.89 15.48
C LEU A 31 5.09 6.11 14.39
N HIS A 32 5.88 5.11 14.80
CA HIS A 32 6.47 4.19 13.86
C HIS A 32 5.33 3.44 13.16
N PRO A 33 5.18 3.56 11.82
CA PRO A 33 4.19 2.79 11.12
C PRO A 33 4.47 1.29 11.31
N PRO A 34 3.45 0.42 11.21
CA PRO A 34 3.68 -1.02 11.35
C PRO A 34 4.73 -1.49 10.32
N PRO A 35 5.51 -2.56 10.63
CA PRO A 35 6.62 -2.98 9.77
C PRO A 35 6.23 -3.24 8.30
N SER A 36 5.00 -3.73 8.06
CA SER A 36 4.48 -3.95 6.71
C SER A 36 4.26 -2.67 5.91
N VAL A 37 3.93 -1.56 6.58
CA VAL A 37 3.77 -0.24 5.97
C VAL A 37 5.13 0.39 5.73
N GLN A 38 6.08 0.22 6.65
CA GLN A 38 7.47 0.67 6.45
C GLN A 38 8.08 0.03 5.20
N ILE A 39 7.94 -1.29 5.04
CA ILE A 39 8.41 -2.02 3.85
C ILE A 39 7.79 -1.46 2.57
N LYS A 40 6.46 -1.26 2.56
CA LYS A 40 5.77 -0.68 1.38
C LYS A 40 6.23 0.74 1.08
N ASN A 41 6.48 1.55 2.11
CA ASN A 41 6.98 2.92 1.94
C ASN A 41 8.40 2.91 1.36
N ARG A 42 9.30 2.07 1.88
CA ARG A 42 10.66 1.89 1.35
C ARG A 42 10.62 1.46 -0.12
N ARG A 43 9.81 0.46 -0.45
CA ARG A 43 9.60 0.00 -1.84
C ARG A 43 9.04 1.10 -2.74
N LYS A 44 8.09 1.90 -2.26
CA LYS A 44 7.57 3.04 -3.01
C LYS A 44 8.64 4.08 -3.29
N ARG A 45 9.48 4.40 -2.30
CA ARG A 45 10.61 5.33 -2.46
C ARG A 45 11.67 4.81 -3.42
N TYR A 46 11.95 3.52 -3.39
CA TYR A 46 12.81 2.90 -4.38
C TYR A 46 12.28 3.11 -5.80
N LEU A 47 11.00 2.85 -6.05
CA LEU A 47 10.40 3.05 -7.38
C LEU A 47 10.43 4.51 -7.83
N ASP A 48 10.19 5.47 -6.92
CA ASP A 48 10.22 6.90 -7.24
C ASP A 48 11.63 7.38 -7.59
N THR A 49 12.68 6.76 -7.03
CA THR A 49 14.08 7.07 -7.31
C THR A 49 14.67 6.27 -8.47
N HIS A 50 14.08 5.13 -8.81
CA HIS A 50 14.55 4.20 -9.85
C HIS A 50 13.51 4.03 -10.96
N PRO A 51 13.32 5.05 -11.83
CA PRO A 51 12.41 4.92 -12.98
C PRO A 51 12.86 3.84 -13.97
N ASP A 52 14.13 3.43 -13.93
CA ASP A 52 14.72 2.38 -14.77
C ASP A 52 14.12 0.99 -14.52
N TYR A 53 13.45 0.78 -13.37
CA TYR A 53 12.73 -0.46 -13.08
C TYR A 53 11.65 -0.77 -14.14
N PHE A 54 10.95 0.26 -14.66
CA PHE A 54 9.90 0.11 -15.67
C PHE A 54 10.45 -0.02 -17.11
N SER A 55 11.53 -0.77 -17.27
CA SER A 55 12.12 -1.04 -18.58
C SER A 55 11.42 -2.18 -19.33
N SER A 56 11.81 -2.40 -20.58
CA SER A 56 11.29 -3.50 -21.41
C SER A 56 11.62 -4.89 -20.86
N ALA A 57 12.57 -5.03 -19.92
CA ALA A 57 12.89 -6.30 -19.27
C ALA A 57 11.73 -6.81 -18.38
N LEU A 58 10.91 -5.90 -17.87
CA LEU A 58 9.77 -6.23 -17.00
C LEU A 58 8.61 -6.90 -17.77
N GLU A 59 8.72 -7.03 -19.09
CA GLU A 59 7.73 -7.75 -19.91
C GLU A 59 7.59 -9.23 -19.50
N LEU A 60 8.67 -9.84 -19.00
CA LEU A 60 8.70 -11.25 -18.66
C LEU A 60 8.10 -11.53 -17.29
N ALA A 61 7.99 -10.50 -16.44
CA ALA A 61 7.38 -10.64 -15.13
C ALA A 61 5.88 -10.99 -15.28
N ASP A 62 5.15 -10.26 -16.12
CA ASP A 62 3.77 -10.56 -16.49
C ASP A 62 3.59 -10.47 -18.02
N PRO A 63 3.81 -11.59 -18.73
CA PRO A 63 3.79 -11.61 -20.19
C PRO A 63 2.38 -11.43 -20.76
N LEU A 64 1.33 -11.72 -19.99
CA LEU A 64 -0.07 -11.61 -20.41
C LEU A 64 -0.55 -10.17 -20.34
N LEU A 65 -0.26 -9.50 -19.23
CA LEU A 65 -0.57 -8.11 -19.04
C LEU A 65 0.18 -7.23 -20.05
N TYR A 66 1.47 -7.51 -20.28
CA TYR A 66 2.28 -6.78 -21.26
C TYR A 66 1.73 -6.93 -22.69
N ASP A 67 1.35 -8.16 -23.09
CA ASP A 67 0.80 -8.44 -24.43
C ASP A 67 -0.45 -7.58 -24.70
N ARG A 68 -1.30 -7.44 -23.69
CA ARG A 68 -2.60 -6.76 -23.83
C ARG A 68 -2.52 -5.24 -23.69
N LEU A 69 -1.76 -4.75 -22.72
CA LEU A 69 -1.69 -3.32 -22.41
C LEU A 69 -0.65 -2.56 -23.24
N ILE A 70 0.43 -3.23 -23.65
CA ILE A 70 1.53 -2.61 -24.40
C ILE A 70 1.54 -3.12 -25.84
N ARG A 71 1.71 -4.43 -26.03
CA ARG A 71 1.97 -5.02 -27.35
C ARG A 71 0.80 -4.88 -28.32
N ARG A 72 -0.45 -4.79 -27.85
CA ARG A 72 -1.62 -4.51 -28.69
C ARG A 72 -1.53 -3.17 -29.43
N PHE A 73 -1.02 -2.13 -28.76
CA PHE A 73 -0.92 -0.77 -29.32
C PHE A 73 0.40 -0.53 -30.06
N GLN A 74 1.35 -1.47 -30.00
CA GLN A 74 2.57 -1.39 -30.78
C GLN A 74 2.28 -1.49 -32.28
N THR A 75 2.93 -0.62 -33.05
CA THR A 75 2.93 -0.66 -34.51
C THR A 75 3.80 -1.80 -35.03
N ALA A 76 3.62 -2.19 -36.30
CA ALA A 76 4.46 -3.21 -36.92
C ALA A 76 5.95 -2.83 -36.92
N THR A 77 6.25 -1.54 -37.10
CA THR A 77 7.61 -0.98 -37.06
C THR A 77 8.22 -1.05 -35.68
N GLU A 78 7.48 -0.68 -34.62
CA GLU A 78 7.97 -0.78 -33.24
C GLU A 78 8.25 -2.24 -32.86
N ARG A 79 7.41 -3.20 -33.28
CA ARG A 79 7.63 -4.63 -33.03
C ARG A 79 8.87 -5.16 -33.74
N GLU A 80 9.15 -4.71 -34.96
CA GLU A 80 10.34 -5.13 -35.70
C GLU A 80 11.61 -4.57 -35.05
N GLU A 81 11.59 -3.31 -34.60
CA GLU A 81 12.71 -2.69 -33.89
C GLU A 81 12.98 -3.38 -32.56
N GLU A 82 11.92 -3.66 -31.78
CA GLU A 82 12.02 -4.40 -30.53
C GLU A 82 12.50 -5.83 -30.74
N GLY A 83 11.94 -6.53 -31.74
CA GLY A 83 12.39 -7.88 -32.12
C GLY A 83 13.84 -7.90 -32.58
N ARG A 84 14.30 -6.85 -33.26
CA ARG A 84 15.71 -6.70 -33.66
C ARG A 84 16.62 -6.38 -32.49
N ALA A 85 16.14 -5.62 -31.50
CA ALA A 85 16.89 -5.33 -30.28
C ALA A 85 17.04 -6.57 -29.39
N LYS A 86 15.98 -7.37 -29.25
CA LYS A 86 15.96 -8.62 -28.46
C LYS A 86 16.64 -9.79 -29.18
N GLY A 87 16.66 -9.74 -30.51
CA GLY A 87 17.14 -10.83 -31.35
C GLY A 87 16.20 -12.05 -31.36
N TYR A 88 16.53 -13.05 -32.16
CA TYR A 88 15.68 -14.24 -32.35
C TYR A 88 15.46 -15.02 -31.05
N SER A 89 16.49 -15.15 -30.21
CA SER A 89 16.40 -15.88 -28.94
C SER A 89 15.42 -15.22 -27.97
N GLY A 90 15.50 -13.90 -27.79
CA GLY A 90 14.61 -13.18 -26.88
C GLY A 90 13.17 -13.14 -27.37
N VAL A 91 12.94 -13.07 -28.68
CA VAL A 91 11.59 -13.19 -29.26
C VAL A 91 11.00 -14.57 -28.95
N LEU A 92 11.78 -15.64 -29.12
CA LEU A 92 11.33 -17.00 -28.84
C LEU A 92 11.05 -17.22 -27.35
N GLU A 93 11.89 -16.71 -26.47
CA GLU A 93 11.69 -16.78 -25.01
C GLU A 93 10.40 -16.07 -24.60
N ALA A 94 10.18 -14.85 -25.09
CA ALA A 94 8.96 -14.10 -24.80
C ALA A 94 7.70 -14.80 -25.34
N ASP A 95 7.78 -15.44 -26.51
CA ASP A 95 6.68 -16.24 -27.06
C ASP A 95 6.41 -17.49 -26.22
N LEU A 96 7.45 -18.19 -25.75
CA LEU A 96 7.32 -19.36 -24.88
C LEU A 96 6.67 -18.99 -23.55
N MET A 97 7.20 -17.97 -22.86
CA MET A 97 6.68 -17.46 -21.59
C MET A 97 5.22 -17.01 -21.72
N ARG A 98 4.86 -16.32 -22.81
CA ARG A 98 3.45 -15.98 -23.10
C ARG A 98 2.58 -17.23 -23.24
N SER A 99 3.06 -18.24 -23.96
CA SER A 99 2.28 -19.46 -24.19
C SER A 99 2.07 -20.27 -22.90
N GLU A 100 3.10 -20.33 -22.05
CA GLU A 100 3.05 -21.01 -20.75
C GLU A 100 2.12 -20.28 -19.80
N ALA A 101 2.24 -18.96 -19.67
CA ALA A 101 1.35 -18.16 -18.84
C ALA A 101 -0.12 -18.27 -19.28
N LYS A 102 -0.40 -18.30 -20.60
CA LYS A 102 -1.78 -18.53 -21.11
C LYS A 102 -2.32 -19.90 -20.69
N MET A 103 -1.48 -20.93 -20.72
CA MET A 103 -1.88 -22.29 -20.31
C MET A 103 -2.10 -22.39 -18.80
N GLU A 104 -1.27 -21.71 -18.01
CA GLU A 104 -1.42 -21.63 -16.57
C GLU A 104 -2.69 -20.88 -16.16
N ALA A 105 -2.97 -19.73 -16.77
CA ALA A 105 -4.19 -18.96 -16.52
C ALA A 105 -5.46 -19.76 -16.86
N LEU A 106 -5.40 -20.65 -17.86
CA LEU A 106 -6.49 -21.59 -18.16
C LEU A 106 -6.64 -22.70 -17.12
N ALA A 107 -5.54 -23.19 -16.55
CA ALA A 107 -5.55 -24.26 -15.56
C ALA A 107 -5.93 -23.74 -14.16
N HIS A 108 -5.53 -22.51 -13.85
CA HIS A 108 -5.70 -21.85 -12.57
C HIS A 108 -6.27 -20.43 -12.79
N PRO A 109 -7.56 -20.30 -13.12
CA PRO A 109 -8.19 -18.99 -13.26
C PRO A 109 -8.25 -18.31 -11.90
N ASP A 110 -7.47 -17.23 -11.72
CA ASP A 110 -7.51 -16.41 -10.52
C ASP A 110 -8.67 -15.40 -10.63
N PRO A 111 -9.65 -15.40 -9.71
CA PRO A 111 -10.74 -14.42 -9.71
C PRO A 111 -10.27 -12.98 -9.46
N ASN A 112 -9.03 -12.77 -8.99
CA ASN A 112 -8.42 -11.44 -8.84
C ASN A 112 -7.51 -11.06 -10.01
N ALA A 113 -7.31 -11.95 -11.00
CA ALA A 113 -6.54 -11.59 -12.18
C ALA A 113 -7.33 -10.58 -13.02
N THR A 114 -6.65 -9.54 -13.48
CA THR A 114 -7.18 -8.53 -14.40
C THR A 114 -7.60 -9.13 -15.76
N ILE A 115 -7.26 -10.40 -16.04
CA ILE A 115 -7.60 -11.03 -17.31
C ILE A 115 -7.98 -12.50 -17.10
N THR A 116 -9.22 -12.83 -17.48
CA THR A 116 -9.70 -14.20 -17.56
C THR A 116 -9.49 -14.78 -18.96
N TYR A 117 -8.91 -15.98 -19.04
CA TYR A 117 -8.72 -16.71 -20.29
C TYR A 117 -9.64 -17.91 -20.37
N ALA A 118 -10.22 -18.16 -21.53
CA ALA A 118 -11.06 -19.31 -21.80
C ALA A 118 -10.68 -20.01 -23.10
N ARG A 119 -10.97 -21.31 -23.14
CA ARG A 119 -10.72 -22.14 -24.31
C ARG A 119 -11.88 -22.01 -25.29
N GLY A 120 -11.62 -21.40 -26.43
CA GLY A 120 -12.58 -21.29 -27.53
C GLY A 120 -12.94 -22.65 -28.14
N PRO A 121 -14.02 -22.70 -28.95
CA PRO A 121 -14.56 -23.93 -29.53
C PRO A 121 -13.57 -24.69 -30.43
N ASN A 122 -12.57 -24.00 -30.97
CA ASN A 122 -11.51 -24.58 -31.82
C ASN A 122 -10.19 -24.86 -31.06
N GLY A 123 -10.17 -24.70 -29.73
CA GLY A 123 -8.97 -24.86 -28.91
C GLY A 123 -8.06 -23.62 -28.87
N GLU A 124 -8.47 -22.51 -29.47
CA GLU A 124 -7.82 -21.19 -29.32
C GLU A 124 -8.03 -20.65 -27.91
N ILE A 125 -7.06 -19.92 -27.37
CA ILE A 125 -7.15 -19.29 -26.04
C ILE A 125 -7.66 -17.86 -26.25
N LEU A 126 -8.90 -17.61 -25.87
CA LEU A 126 -9.55 -16.30 -25.98
C LEU A 126 -9.51 -15.61 -24.61
N ALA A 127 -9.17 -14.32 -24.58
CA ALA A 127 -9.39 -13.50 -23.39
C ALA A 127 -10.87 -13.10 -23.35
N GLU A 128 -11.58 -13.42 -22.25
CA GLU A 128 -13.04 -13.24 -22.17
C GLU A 128 -13.45 -11.79 -21.96
N ASP A 129 -12.71 -11.03 -21.15
CA ASP A 129 -13.12 -9.68 -20.81
C ASP A 129 -12.73 -8.70 -21.92
N GLN A 130 -13.71 -8.12 -22.60
CA GLN A 130 -13.50 -7.05 -23.60
C GLN A 130 -13.51 -5.65 -22.96
N ASP A 131 -14.09 -5.49 -21.76
CA ASP A 131 -14.35 -4.18 -21.16
C ASP A 131 -13.16 -3.60 -20.39
N GLU A 132 -12.15 -4.42 -20.07
CA GLU A 132 -10.93 -3.96 -19.37
C GLU A 132 -9.79 -3.53 -20.31
N ILE A 133 -10.06 -3.47 -21.62
CA ILE A 133 -9.06 -3.05 -22.60
C ILE A 133 -8.99 -1.50 -22.58
N PRO A 134 -7.82 -0.90 -22.38
CA PRO A 134 -7.62 0.54 -22.56
C PRO A 134 -8.07 0.99 -23.95
N GLU A 135 -8.58 2.21 -24.09
CA GLU A 135 -8.90 2.74 -25.42
C GLU A 135 -7.66 3.22 -26.15
N ASN A 136 -6.62 3.62 -25.39
CA ASN A 136 -5.47 4.32 -25.91
C ASN A 136 -4.12 3.76 -25.41
N LYS A 137 -3.05 4.03 -26.17
CA LYS A 137 -1.69 3.55 -25.87
C LYS A 137 -1.18 4.10 -24.53
N GLU A 138 -1.42 5.39 -24.27
CA GLU A 138 -0.99 6.05 -23.04
C GLU A 138 -1.68 5.43 -21.80
N GLU A 139 -2.98 5.18 -21.90
CA GLU A 139 -3.75 4.56 -20.82
C GLU A 139 -3.28 3.12 -20.57
N GLY A 140 -2.99 2.35 -21.61
CA GLY A 140 -2.42 1.01 -21.47
C GLY A 140 -1.06 1.03 -20.76
N ALA A 141 -0.19 1.98 -21.12
CA ALA A 141 1.10 2.14 -20.46
C ALA A 141 0.96 2.58 -18.98
N GLU A 142 0.01 3.45 -18.66
CA GLU A 142 -0.28 3.85 -17.28
C GLU A 142 -0.82 2.69 -16.44
N ARG A 143 -1.81 1.95 -16.95
CA ARG A 143 -2.34 0.77 -16.26
C ARG A 143 -1.27 -0.30 -16.05
N TRP A 144 -0.43 -0.53 -17.06
CA TRP A 144 0.67 -1.49 -16.96
C TRP A 144 1.68 -1.07 -15.88
N ARG A 145 2.08 0.21 -15.85
CA ARG A 145 2.98 0.72 -14.81
C ARG A 145 2.36 0.59 -13.43
N TRP A 146 1.08 0.95 -13.29
CA TRP A 146 0.38 0.87 -12.01
C TRP A 146 0.29 -0.57 -11.48
N GLU A 147 -0.03 -1.54 -12.33
CA GLU A 147 -0.05 -2.96 -11.94
C GLU A 147 1.35 -3.47 -11.57
N MET A 148 2.38 -3.11 -12.36
CA MET A 148 3.76 -3.48 -12.07
C MET A 148 4.28 -2.85 -10.78
N GLU A 149 3.88 -1.60 -10.49
CA GLU A 149 4.14 -0.93 -9.23
C GLU A 149 3.45 -1.67 -8.08
N LEU A 150 2.16 -1.99 -8.21
CA LEU A 150 1.41 -2.68 -7.17
C LEU A 150 1.99 -4.07 -6.88
N ARG A 151 2.40 -4.79 -7.92
CA ARG A 151 3.13 -6.05 -7.82
C ARG A 151 4.45 -5.89 -7.05
N PHE A 152 5.23 -4.86 -7.39
CA PHE A 152 6.48 -4.57 -6.71
C PHE A 152 6.26 -4.26 -5.23
N LEU A 153 5.29 -3.39 -4.91
CA LEU A 153 4.93 -3.03 -3.54
C LEU A 153 4.48 -4.25 -2.72
N ARG A 154 3.76 -5.19 -3.35
CA ARG A 154 3.35 -6.47 -2.72
C ARG A 154 4.51 -7.43 -2.50
N GLY A 155 5.61 -7.30 -3.22
CA GLY A 155 6.74 -8.23 -3.13
C GLY A 155 6.58 -9.45 -4.04
N ALA A 156 5.82 -9.31 -5.11
CA ALA A 156 5.49 -10.39 -6.04
C ALA A 156 6.37 -10.40 -7.29
N ASP A 157 7.42 -9.57 -7.34
CA ASP A 157 8.47 -9.70 -8.34
C ASP A 157 9.57 -10.65 -7.83
N HIS A 158 9.56 -11.88 -8.33
CA HIS A 158 10.50 -12.92 -7.87
C HIS A 158 11.91 -12.75 -8.44
N GLU A 159 12.08 -11.94 -9.49
CA GLU A 159 13.39 -11.68 -10.09
C GLU A 159 14.15 -10.58 -9.33
N PHE A 160 13.42 -9.73 -8.58
CA PHE A 160 14.00 -8.63 -7.83
C PHE A 160 14.43 -9.04 -6.41
N ASP A 161 15.65 -8.68 -6.03
CA ASP A 161 16.15 -8.86 -4.66
C ASP A 161 15.65 -7.74 -3.74
N TYR A 162 14.52 -7.99 -3.07
CA TYR A 162 13.92 -7.05 -2.13
C TYR A 162 14.77 -6.75 -0.89
N SER A 163 15.77 -7.57 -0.56
CA SER A 163 16.62 -7.30 0.62
C SER A 163 17.34 -5.96 0.54
N VAL A 164 17.71 -5.54 -0.68
CA VAL A 164 18.38 -4.26 -0.98
C VAL A 164 17.50 -3.05 -0.63
N VAL A 165 16.17 -3.22 -0.61
CA VAL A 165 15.21 -2.14 -0.38
C VAL A 165 14.54 -2.27 0.98
N ASP A 166 14.10 -3.48 1.33
CA ASP A 166 13.35 -3.76 2.55
C ASP A 166 14.20 -3.59 3.80
N GLU A 167 15.51 -3.82 3.73
CA GLU A 167 16.44 -3.66 4.85
C GLU A 167 17.15 -2.30 4.84
N ASN A 168 16.92 -1.47 3.82
CA ASN A 168 17.58 -0.18 3.68
C ASN A 168 16.78 0.94 4.34
N GLU A 169 17.28 1.43 5.47
CA GLU A 169 16.71 2.55 6.24
C GLU A 169 16.86 3.91 5.53
N GLU A 170 17.70 4.04 4.49
CA GLU A 170 17.84 5.28 3.71
C GLU A 170 16.54 5.63 2.98
N TYR A 171 15.71 4.63 2.66
CA TYR A 171 14.39 4.82 2.06
C TYR A 171 13.28 5.11 3.08
N ASP A 172 13.61 5.16 4.38
CA ASP A 172 12.69 5.70 5.38
C ASP A 172 12.72 7.23 5.30
N ASP A 173 11.90 7.77 4.41
CA ASP A 173 11.67 9.21 4.32
C ASP A 173 10.93 9.71 5.58
N TRP A 174 11.70 10.09 6.60
CA TRP A 174 11.26 10.96 7.70
C TRP A 174 11.15 12.40 7.17
N ASN A 175 10.25 12.64 6.22
CA ASN A 175 10.17 13.96 5.60
C ASN A 175 9.70 15.01 6.61
N GLU A 176 10.45 16.11 6.72
CA GLU A 176 10.12 17.36 7.44
C GLU A 176 8.76 17.97 7.00
N ALA A 177 8.25 17.57 5.82
CA ALA A 177 6.92 17.91 5.34
C ALA A 177 5.79 17.16 6.08
N GLN A 178 6.04 15.93 6.52
CA GLN A 178 5.09 15.17 7.33
C GLN A 178 5.02 15.77 8.74
N GLU A 179 6.15 16.14 9.33
CA GLU A 179 6.19 16.90 10.58
C GLU A 179 5.43 18.23 10.45
N ARG A 180 5.67 19.01 9.39
CA ARG A 180 4.91 20.25 9.13
C ARG A 180 3.41 20.05 8.99
N TYR A 181 2.97 19.00 8.28
CA TYR A 181 1.55 18.71 8.15
C TYR A 181 0.89 18.43 9.52
N PHE A 182 1.59 17.70 10.40
CA PHE A 182 1.12 17.45 11.77
C PHE A 182 1.25 18.66 12.70
N ASP A 183 2.26 19.51 12.51
CA ASP A 183 2.42 20.76 13.27
C ASP A 183 1.36 21.81 12.87
N GLU A 184 0.91 21.79 11.61
CA GLU A 184 -0.11 22.72 11.08
C GLU A 184 -1.55 22.23 11.32
N GLU A 185 -1.80 20.92 11.48
CA GLU A 185 -3.12 20.38 11.84
C GLU A 185 -3.37 20.45 13.35
N GLU A 186 -4.13 21.46 13.80
CA GLU A 186 -4.74 21.41 15.14
C GLU A 186 -5.82 20.31 15.20
N PRO A 187 -5.82 19.42 16.21
CA PRO A 187 -6.78 18.33 16.29
C PRO A 187 -8.22 18.86 16.42
N GLU A 188 -9.04 18.60 15.40
CA GLU A 188 -10.48 18.91 15.41
C GLU A 188 -11.26 17.76 16.07
N PHE A 189 -11.85 18.02 17.24
CA PHE A 189 -12.76 17.08 17.88
C PHE A 189 -14.09 17.03 17.12
N ILE A 190 -14.37 15.92 16.45
CA ILE A 190 -15.69 15.64 15.87
C ILE A 190 -16.65 15.36 17.03
N LEU A 191 -17.35 16.40 17.49
CA LEU A 191 -18.50 16.23 18.37
C LEU A 191 -19.68 15.80 17.50
N GLU A 192 -20.20 14.60 17.73
CA GLU A 192 -21.48 14.18 17.13
C GLU A 192 -22.53 15.24 17.48
N LYS A 193 -23.13 15.81 16.44
CA LYS A 193 -24.21 16.79 16.58
C LYS A 193 -25.50 16.02 16.84
N ASP A 194 -26.00 16.10 18.06
CA ASP A 194 -27.39 15.77 18.33
C ASP A 194 -28.30 16.82 17.66
N GLU A 195 -29.47 16.39 17.19
CA GLU A 195 -30.38 17.11 16.27
C GLU A 195 -30.99 18.43 16.79
N GLU A 196 -30.72 18.87 18.02
CA GLU A 196 -31.20 20.16 18.52
C GLU A 196 -30.01 21.12 18.68
N GLY A 197 -29.91 22.07 17.76
CA GLY A 197 -28.82 23.03 17.72
C GLY A 197 -28.73 23.90 18.97
N ASP A 198 -27.81 23.58 19.86
CA ASP A 198 -27.20 24.56 20.75
C ASP A 198 -25.70 24.27 20.93
N ARG A 199 -24.87 25.21 20.48
CA ARG A 199 -23.42 25.15 20.70
C ARG A 199 -23.11 25.87 22.01
N LYS A 200 -22.68 25.11 23.01
CA LYS A 200 -21.72 25.46 24.07
C LYS A 200 -21.73 24.34 25.09
N GLU A 201 -20.58 23.74 25.37
CA GLU A 201 -20.04 23.75 26.73
C GLU A 201 -18.62 23.16 26.73
N GLU A 202 -17.74 23.88 27.41
CA GLU A 202 -16.35 23.53 27.66
C GLU A 202 -16.25 22.09 28.18
N LEU A 203 -15.41 21.23 27.57
CA LEU A 203 -15.09 19.91 28.12
C LEU A 203 -14.40 20.09 29.50
N LYS A 204 -15.20 20.18 30.56
CA LYS A 204 -14.73 20.15 31.94
C LYS A 204 -14.49 18.70 32.29
N GLY A 205 -13.21 18.34 32.46
CA GLY A 205 -12.81 17.01 32.89
C GLY A 205 -13.34 16.70 34.28
N GLU A 206 -14.51 16.06 34.36
CA GLU A 206 -14.97 15.38 35.56
C GLU A 206 -14.28 14.02 35.65
N THR A 207 -13.05 14.03 36.17
CA THR A 207 -12.42 12.79 36.65
C THR A 207 -13.17 12.35 37.90
N GLY A 208 -14.18 11.50 37.73
CA GLY A 208 -14.93 10.86 38.79
C GLY A 208 -14.06 9.90 39.59
N ILE A 209 -13.24 10.43 40.50
CA ILE A 209 -12.63 9.66 41.58
C ILE A 209 -13.72 9.48 42.63
N GLN A 210 -14.36 8.30 42.62
CA GLN A 210 -15.25 7.86 43.69
C GLN A 210 -14.39 7.41 44.87
N ASP A 211 -14.22 8.29 45.85
CA ASP A 211 -13.79 7.86 47.18
C ASP A 211 -14.94 7.09 47.85
N PHE A 212 -14.64 5.89 48.33
CA PHE A 212 -15.56 4.96 48.98
C PHE A 212 -16.02 5.43 50.37
#